data_AF-A0A538U0M4-F1
#
_entry.id   AF-A0A538U0M4-F1
#
_cell.length_a   1.000
_cell.length_b   1.000
_cell.length_c   1.000
_cell.angle_alpha   90.00
_cell.angle_beta   90.00
_cell.angle_gamma   90.00
#
_symmetry.space_group_name_H-M   'P 1'
#
loop_
_entity.id
_entity.type
_entity.pdbx_description
1 polymer ?
#
loop_
_entity_poly.entity_id
_entity_poly.type
_entity_poly.pdbx_seq_one_letter_code
_entity_poly.pdbx_strand_id
1 'polypeptide(L)'
;MIAGCGSHPRANESTLRFHRLYEGADTTGISRGKALLQAFDVNRDPTGALRASGRLDLPDDTMLELIVYAPGGAQVLARSEFPLEGRHFESPPILGQGGPLPTGHYHFQLRCRFDPDVQPPAVMQAVANRGKLRGPGIIRIHSGMVAFVHDLETRR
;
A
#
# COMPACT_ATOMS: atom_id res chain seq x y z
N MET A 1 45.01 7.61 23.85
CA MET A 1 44.46 7.51 22.48
C MET A 1 43.89 6.11 22.31
N ILE A 2 42.57 5.99 22.28
CA ILE A 2 41.85 4.76 21.92
C ILE A 2 40.76 5.20 20.95
N ALA A 3 40.68 4.45 19.84
CA ALA A 3 39.98 4.73 18.61
C ALA A 3 38.45 4.86 18.75
N GLY A 4 37.85 5.63 17.85
CA GLY A 4 36.40 5.68 17.68
C GLY A 4 35.83 4.44 17.01
N CYS A 5 34.50 4.33 17.04
CA CYS A 5 33.69 3.75 15.98
C CYS A 5 32.23 4.10 16.29
N GLY A 6 31.64 4.96 15.47
CA GLY A 6 30.21 5.17 15.44
C GLY A 6 29.50 3.91 14.94
N SER A 7 28.31 3.66 15.45
CA SER A 7 27.34 2.75 14.84
C SER A 7 25.96 3.12 15.35
N HIS A 8 25.23 3.87 14.53
CA HIS A 8 23.78 4.00 14.65
C HIS A 8 23.13 2.64 14.36
N PRO A 9 22.24 2.12 15.23
CA PRO A 9 21.22 1.20 14.79
C PRO A 9 20.06 2.03 14.23
N ARG A 10 20.07 2.19 12.90
CA ARG A 10 18.90 2.53 12.12
C ARG A 10 18.14 1.24 11.86
N ALA A 11 17.06 1.03 12.60
CA ALA A 11 15.91 0.25 12.17
C ALA A 11 14.76 0.58 13.12
N ASN A 12 13.94 1.57 12.75
CA ASN A 12 12.56 1.55 13.20
C ASN A 12 11.98 0.28 12.60
N GLU A 13 11.97 -0.79 13.38
CA GLU A 13 11.07 -1.91 13.16
C GLU A 13 9.67 -1.32 13.28
N SER A 14 9.13 -0.90 12.13
CA SER A 14 7.71 -0.66 11.98
C SER A 14 7.04 -1.95 12.41
N THR A 15 6.58 -1.96 13.66
CA THR A 15 5.77 -3.05 14.21
C THR A 15 4.59 -3.13 13.27
N LEU A 16 4.58 -4.17 12.43
CA LEU A 16 3.47 -4.50 11.55
C LEU A 16 2.30 -4.87 12.47
N ARG A 17 1.60 -3.85 12.95
CA ARG A 17 0.28 -4.03 13.51
C ARG A 17 -0.59 -4.34 12.31
N PHE A 18 -0.84 -5.63 12.12
CA PHE A 18 -1.88 -6.11 11.23
C PHE A 18 -3.20 -5.59 11.79
N HIS A 19 -3.56 -4.36 11.41
CA HIS A 19 -4.93 -3.91 11.56
C HIS A 19 -5.76 -4.93 10.79
N ARG A 20 -6.72 -5.50 11.50
CA ARG A 20 -7.47 -6.72 11.18
C ARG A 20 -8.26 -6.53 9.89
N LEU A 21 -7.58 -6.55 8.75
CA LEU A 21 -8.15 -6.41 7.44
C LEU A 21 -8.32 -7.81 6.91
N TYR A 22 -9.58 -8.22 6.85
CA TYR A 22 -10.08 -9.53 6.44
C TYR A 22 -9.93 -10.61 7.53
N GLU A 23 -10.95 -10.73 8.39
CA GLU A 23 -11.19 -11.93 9.19
C GLU A 23 -11.33 -13.14 8.25
N GLY A 24 -10.21 -13.83 7.93
CA GLY A 24 -10.17 -14.99 7.02
C GLY A 24 -9.23 -14.85 5.81
N ALA A 25 -8.35 -13.84 5.75
CA ALA A 25 -7.29 -13.81 4.74
C ALA A 25 -6.25 -14.93 4.98
N ASP A 26 -6.09 -15.80 3.98
CA ASP A 26 -5.05 -16.83 3.97
C ASP A 26 -3.78 -16.32 3.29
N THR A 27 -2.67 -16.36 4.02
CA THR A 27 -1.33 -15.97 3.55
C THR A 27 -0.42 -17.19 3.31
N THR A 28 -0.91 -18.41 3.57
CA THR A 28 -0.12 -19.64 3.60
C THR A 28 0.57 -19.90 2.25
N GLY A 29 1.90 -19.79 2.25
CA GLY A 29 2.74 -20.01 1.08
C GLY A 29 2.71 -18.90 0.01
N ILE A 30 1.93 -17.83 0.18
CA ILE A 30 1.77 -16.75 -0.81
C ILE A 30 2.66 -15.55 -0.47
N SER A 31 2.91 -15.31 0.81
CA SER A 31 3.82 -14.26 1.29
C SER A 31 5.30 -14.52 0.95
N ARG A 32 5.65 -15.74 0.58
CA ARG A 32 7.01 -16.12 0.13
C ARG A 32 7.23 -15.68 -1.31
N GLY A 33 8.03 -14.66 -1.52
CA GLY A 33 8.36 -14.12 -2.85
C GLY A 33 9.12 -12.81 -2.76
N LYS A 34 9.48 -12.25 -3.91
CA LYS A 34 10.10 -10.92 -3.99
C LYS A 34 9.12 -9.87 -3.48
N ALA A 35 9.61 -8.86 -2.77
CA ALA A 35 8.82 -7.68 -2.43
C ALA A 35 8.33 -6.99 -3.70
N LEU A 36 7.02 -6.91 -3.87
CA LEU A 36 6.40 -6.21 -5.00
C LEU A 36 6.49 -4.70 -4.76
N LEU A 37 6.22 -4.25 -3.53
CA LEU A 37 6.39 -2.85 -3.14
C LEU A 37 7.86 -2.57 -2.84
N GLN A 38 8.44 -1.64 -3.60
CA GLN A 38 9.84 -1.24 -3.48
C GLN A 38 10.00 0.07 -2.71
N ALA A 39 9.03 0.97 -2.83
CA ALA A 39 8.99 2.23 -2.12
C ALA A 39 7.54 2.66 -1.92
N PHE A 40 7.27 3.26 -0.76
CA PHE A 40 6.00 3.91 -0.47
C PHE A 40 6.26 5.06 0.48
N ASP A 41 5.82 6.24 0.08
CA ASP A 41 5.90 7.42 0.90
C ASP A 41 4.61 8.23 0.76
N VAL A 42 4.33 9.03 1.78
CA VAL A 42 3.21 9.95 1.79
C VAL A 42 3.78 11.31 2.13
N ASN A 43 3.45 12.32 1.34
CA ASN A 43 3.88 13.69 1.57
C ASN A 43 2.69 14.63 1.65
N ARG A 44 2.85 15.69 2.43
CA ARG A 44 1.92 16.80 2.45
C ARG A 44 2.43 17.89 1.53
N ASP A 45 1.61 18.31 0.57
CA ASP A 45 1.96 19.39 -0.35
C ASP A 45 1.72 20.78 0.29
N PRO A 46 2.15 21.87 -0.36
CA PRO A 46 1.95 23.23 0.17
C PRO A 46 0.48 23.65 0.36
N THR A 47 -0.47 22.98 -0.29
CA THR A 47 -1.91 23.20 -0.11
C THR A 47 -2.46 22.48 1.12
N GLY A 48 -1.62 21.65 1.75
CA GLY A 48 -1.99 20.81 2.87
C GLY A 48 -2.58 19.46 2.44
N ALA A 49 -2.76 19.20 1.14
CA ALA A 49 -3.26 17.90 0.69
C ALA A 49 -2.19 16.83 0.88
N LEU A 50 -2.64 15.60 1.19
CA LEU A 50 -1.73 14.46 1.23
C LEU A 50 -1.63 13.83 -0.16
N ARG A 51 -0.45 13.35 -0.50
CA ARG A 51 -0.18 12.59 -1.73
C ARG A 51 0.68 11.40 -1.39
N ALA A 52 0.28 10.24 -1.87
CA ALA A 52 1.10 9.04 -1.74
C ALA A 52 1.83 8.77 -3.06
N SER A 53 3.08 8.35 -2.96
CA SER A 53 3.86 7.95 -4.13
C SER A 53 4.72 6.74 -3.82
N GLY A 54 5.16 6.05 -4.85
CA GLY A 54 5.94 4.85 -4.64
C GLY A 54 6.28 4.09 -5.91
N ARG A 55 6.80 2.89 -5.70
CA ARG A 55 7.21 1.96 -6.75
C ARG A 55 6.70 0.57 -6.45
N LEU A 56 6.06 -0.04 -7.44
CA LEU A 56 5.39 -1.34 -7.32
C LEU A 56 5.70 -2.21 -8.54
N ASP A 57 6.18 -3.43 -8.33
CA ASP A 57 6.52 -4.40 -9.38
C ASP A 57 5.28 -5.20 -9.81
N LEU A 58 4.27 -4.48 -10.28
CA LEU A 58 3.06 -5.02 -10.89
C LEU A 58 2.99 -4.63 -12.36
N PRO A 59 2.08 -5.24 -13.16
CA PRO A 59 1.81 -4.77 -14.51
C PRO A 59 1.40 -3.30 -14.53
N ASP A 60 1.79 -2.58 -15.57
CA ASP A 60 1.29 -1.21 -15.79
C ASP A 60 -0.24 -1.22 -15.95
N ASP A 61 -0.86 -0.07 -15.68
CA ASP A 61 -2.31 0.12 -15.61
C ASP A 61 -3.02 -0.68 -14.51
N THR A 62 -2.28 -1.33 -13.61
CA THR A 62 -2.88 -1.94 -12.41
C THR A 62 -3.61 -0.86 -11.62
N MET A 63 -4.92 -1.05 -11.42
CA MET A 63 -5.73 -0.11 -10.64
C MET A 63 -5.42 -0.28 -9.15
N LEU A 64 -4.94 0.80 -8.55
CA LEU A 64 -4.61 0.91 -7.14
C LEU A 64 -5.71 1.66 -6.40
N GLU A 65 -5.94 1.28 -5.16
CA GLU A 65 -6.82 1.97 -4.23
C GLU A 65 -6.01 2.35 -2.99
N LEU A 66 -6.01 3.64 -2.65
CA LEU A 66 -5.42 4.15 -1.43
C LEU A 66 -6.54 4.59 -0.48
N ILE A 67 -6.49 4.10 0.75
CA ILE A 67 -7.45 4.47 1.80
C ILE A 67 -6.70 5.06 2.96
N VAL A 68 -7.23 6.17 3.47
CA VAL A 68 -6.71 6.82 4.67
C VAL A 68 -7.69 6.60 5.79
N TYR A 69 -7.21 6.03 6.88
CA TYR A 69 -7.96 5.82 8.11
C TYR A 69 -7.49 6.79 9.19
N ALA A 70 -8.42 7.13 10.08
CA ALA A 70 -8.11 7.77 11.35
C ALA A 70 -7.15 6.90 12.19
N PRO A 71 -6.43 7.47 13.17
CA PRO A 71 -5.61 6.69 14.08
C PRO A 71 -6.42 5.53 14.69
N GLY A 72 -5.85 4.33 14.67
CA GLY A 72 -6.54 3.13 15.15
C GLY A 72 -7.51 2.50 14.13
N GLY A 73 -7.50 2.93 12.87
CA GLY A 73 -7.98 2.16 11.70
C GLY A 73 -9.50 1.96 11.56
N ALA A 74 -10.32 2.51 12.48
CA ALA A 74 -11.76 2.24 12.50
C ALA A 74 -12.57 3.12 11.52
N GLN A 75 -12.12 4.35 11.25
CA GLN A 75 -12.85 5.32 10.43
C GLN A 75 -12.09 5.62 9.15
N VAL A 76 -12.72 5.42 8.00
CA VAL A 76 -12.21 5.87 6.70
C VAL A 76 -12.39 7.38 6.60
N LEU A 77 -11.30 8.10 6.32
CA LEU A 77 -11.27 9.55 6.14
C LEU A 77 -11.28 9.95 4.65
N ALA A 78 -10.60 9.16 3.82
CA ALA A 78 -10.54 9.38 2.38
C ALA A 78 -10.24 8.07 1.64
N ARG A 79 -10.64 8.02 0.37
CA ARG A 79 -10.33 6.94 -0.57
C ARG A 79 -10.03 7.53 -1.95
N SER A 80 -9.03 6.99 -2.63
CA SER A 80 -8.67 7.38 -3.98
C SER A 80 -8.29 6.15 -4.79
N GLU A 81 -8.71 6.12 -6.06
CA GLU A 81 -8.35 5.07 -7.02
C GLU A 81 -7.55 5.70 -8.16
N PHE A 82 -6.47 5.03 -8.58
CA PHE A 82 -5.56 5.54 -9.60
C PHE A 82 -4.73 4.39 -10.23
N PRO A 83 -4.32 4.51 -11.50
CA PRO A 83 -3.52 3.50 -12.16
C PRO A 83 -2.05 3.54 -11.72
N LEU A 84 -1.37 2.40 -11.87
CA LEU A 84 0.09 2.31 -11.85
C LEU A 84 0.66 2.65 -13.22
N GLU A 85 1.66 3.52 -13.28
CA GLU A 85 2.28 3.99 -14.53
C GLU A 85 3.78 3.67 -14.53
N GLY A 86 4.23 2.77 -15.40
CA GLY A 86 5.65 2.42 -15.54
C GLY A 86 6.27 1.98 -14.21
N ARG A 87 5.58 1.13 -13.44
CA ARG A 87 5.90 0.71 -12.05
C ARG A 87 5.94 1.82 -10.99
N HIS A 88 5.58 3.04 -11.34
CA HIS A 88 5.48 4.16 -10.40
C HIS A 88 4.01 4.48 -10.17
N PHE A 89 3.70 5.00 -9.00
CA PHE A 89 2.39 5.60 -8.77
C PHE A 89 2.54 6.91 -8.04
N GLU A 90 1.61 7.81 -8.32
CA GLU A 90 1.33 8.99 -7.54
C GLU A 90 -0.19 9.09 -7.39
N SER A 91 -0.66 9.20 -6.15
CA SER A 91 -2.09 9.40 -5.91
C SER A 91 -2.49 10.82 -6.29
N PRO A 92 -3.75 11.02 -6.71
CA PRO A 92 -4.38 12.34 -6.65
C PRO A 92 -4.27 12.96 -5.24
N PRO A 93 -4.47 14.28 -5.09
CA PRO A 93 -4.62 14.93 -3.79
C PRO A 93 -5.67 14.24 -2.93
N ILE A 94 -5.27 13.84 -1.72
CA ILE A 94 -6.13 13.21 -0.74
C ILE A 94 -6.63 14.29 0.21
N LEU A 95 -7.95 14.51 0.15
CA LEU A 95 -8.66 15.47 0.97
C LEU A 95 -9.72 14.73 1.80
N GLY A 96 -9.99 15.23 3.01
CA GLY A 96 -11.15 14.83 3.78
C GLY A 96 -12.41 15.57 3.31
N GLN A 97 -13.56 15.25 3.93
CA GLN A 97 -14.85 15.86 3.57
C GLN A 97 -14.87 17.40 3.66
N GLY A 98 -14.09 17.98 4.57
CA GLY A 98 -14.02 19.43 4.80
C GLY A 98 -12.78 20.12 4.21
N GLY A 99 -12.02 19.44 3.34
CA GLY A 99 -10.74 19.95 2.81
C GLY A 99 -9.53 19.16 3.30
N PRO A 100 -8.33 19.78 3.37
CA PRO A 100 -7.12 19.09 3.80
C PRO A 100 -7.29 18.39 5.16
N LEU A 101 -6.81 17.15 5.25
CA LEU A 101 -6.79 16.43 6.52
C LEU A 101 -5.88 17.17 7.51
N PRO A 102 -6.20 17.25 8.81
CA PRO A 102 -5.35 17.93 9.79
C PRO A 102 -3.96 17.28 9.90
N THR A 103 -3.02 17.90 10.60
CA THR A 103 -1.76 17.20 10.92
C THR A 103 -2.02 16.18 12.02
N GLY A 104 -1.63 14.92 11.79
CA GLY A 104 -1.98 13.84 12.71
C GLY A 104 -1.34 12.50 12.36
N HIS A 105 -1.62 11.51 13.19
CA HIS A 105 -1.30 10.12 12.89
C HIS A 105 -2.38 9.54 12.00
N TYR A 106 -1.97 8.83 10.96
CA TYR A 106 -2.86 8.22 9.99
C TYR A 106 -2.40 6.81 9.71
N HIS A 107 -3.37 5.97 9.34
CA HIS A 107 -3.11 4.66 8.78
C HIS A 107 -3.48 4.71 7.30
N PHE A 108 -2.49 4.53 6.43
CA PHE A 108 -2.65 4.45 5.00
C PHE A 108 -2.66 2.98 4.59
N GLN A 109 -3.65 2.60 3.79
CA GLN A 109 -3.69 1.30 3.15
C GLN A 109 -3.61 1.47 1.64
N LEU A 110 -2.55 0.97 1.03
CA LEU A 110 -2.45 0.80 -0.41
C LEU A 110 -2.91 -0.62 -0.76
N ARG A 111 -3.88 -0.75 -1.66
CA ARG A 111 -4.34 -2.07 -2.12
C ARG A 111 -4.63 -2.13 -3.61
N CYS A 112 -4.67 -3.36 -4.10
CA CYS A 112 -5.11 -3.70 -5.44
C CYS A 112 -5.81 -5.05 -5.38
N ARG A 113 -7.02 -5.14 -5.95
CA ARG A 113 -7.75 -6.40 -6.11
C ARG A 113 -7.57 -6.88 -7.54
N PHE A 114 -7.16 -8.13 -7.73
CA PHE A 114 -7.06 -8.74 -9.06
C PHE A 114 -8.39 -9.39 -9.42
N ASP A 115 -9.33 -8.53 -9.78
CA ASP A 115 -10.72 -8.82 -10.11
C ASP A 115 -11.00 -8.32 -11.54
N PRO A 116 -11.56 -9.13 -12.45
CA PRO A 116 -11.91 -8.71 -13.81
C PRO A 116 -12.86 -7.50 -13.87
N ASP A 117 -13.64 -7.23 -12.82
CA ASP A 117 -14.57 -6.10 -12.77
C ASP A 117 -13.86 -4.78 -12.41
N VAL A 118 -12.64 -4.85 -11.88
CA VAL A 118 -11.87 -3.69 -11.39
C VAL A 118 -10.60 -3.47 -12.23
N GLN A 119 -9.96 -4.55 -12.66
CA GLN A 119 -8.68 -4.48 -13.36
C GLN A 119 -8.85 -4.53 -14.87
N PRO A 120 -8.00 -3.82 -15.62
CA PRO A 120 -7.96 -3.96 -17.06
C PRO A 120 -7.68 -5.40 -17.51
N PRO A 121 -8.24 -5.85 -18.65
CA PRO A 121 -8.00 -7.20 -19.16
C PRO A 121 -6.51 -7.54 -19.35
N ALA A 122 -5.69 -6.57 -19.77
CA ALA A 122 -4.25 -6.73 -19.95
C ALA A 122 -3.53 -7.03 -18.61
N VAL A 123 -3.94 -6.38 -17.52
CA VAL A 123 -3.42 -6.65 -16.17
C VAL A 123 -3.79 -8.07 -15.75
N MET A 124 -5.06 -8.45 -15.93
CA MET A 124 -5.53 -9.80 -15.59
C MET A 124 -4.80 -10.89 -16.36
N GLN A 125 -4.55 -10.67 -17.66
CA GLN A 125 -3.76 -11.58 -18.48
C GLN A 125 -2.30 -11.66 -18.02
N ALA A 126 -1.67 -10.53 -17.72
CA ALA A 126 -0.29 -10.50 -17.23
C ALA A 126 -0.15 -11.23 -15.88
N VAL A 127 -1.11 -11.07 -14.99
CA VAL A 127 -1.16 -11.74 -13.69
C VAL A 127 -1.39 -13.25 -13.83
N ALA A 128 -2.26 -13.68 -14.75
CA ALA A 128 -2.46 -15.09 -15.05
C ALA A 128 -1.18 -15.74 -15.63
N ASN A 129 -0.46 -15.02 -16.50
CA ASN A 129 0.73 -15.51 -17.19
C ASN A 129 2.01 -15.50 -16.33
N ARG A 130 2.13 -14.58 -15.35
CA ARG A 130 3.34 -14.44 -14.51
C ARG A 130 3.48 -15.51 -13.42
N GLY A 131 2.68 -16.58 -13.46
CA GLY A 131 2.57 -17.52 -12.36
C GLY A 131 1.89 -16.87 -11.14
N LYS A 132 1.68 -17.66 -10.08
CA LYS A 132 0.98 -17.17 -8.87
C LYS A 132 1.69 -15.91 -8.35
N LEU A 133 1.02 -14.75 -8.38
CA LEU A 133 1.44 -13.56 -7.65
C LEU A 133 1.75 -13.94 -6.21
N ARG A 134 2.96 -13.59 -5.77
CA ARG A 134 3.50 -13.96 -4.46
C ARG A 134 4.44 -12.88 -3.98
N GLY A 135 4.61 -12.83 -2.67
CA GLY A 135 5.44 -11.89 -1.97
C GLY A 135 4.67 -11.20 -0.85
N PRO A 136 5.39 -10.41 -0.03
CA PRO A 136 4.79 -9.61 1.02
C PRO A 136 3.63 -8.77 0.50
N GLY A 137 2.53 -8.75 1.25
CA GLY A 137 1.31 -8.02 0.91
C GLY A 137 0.36 -8.76 -0.03
N ILE A 138 0.74 -9.87 -0.65
CA ILE A 138 -0.21 -10.68 -1.42
C ILE A 138 -1.03 -11.59 -0.50
N ILE A 139 -2.35 -11.49 -0.62
CA ILE A 139 -3.33 -12.27 0.14
C ILE A 139 -4.35 -12.93 -0.79
N ARG A 140 -4.97 -14.02 -0.35
CA ARG A 140 -6.25 -14.46 -0.91
C ARG A 140 -7.39 -13.93 -0.06
N ILE A 141 -8.38 -13.31 -0.71
CA ILE A 141 -9.61 -12.88 -0.06
C ILE A 141 -10.68 -13.99 -0.14
N HIS A 142 -11.75 -13.87 0.63
CA HIS A 142 -12.79 -14.91 0.78
C HIS A 142 -13.40 -15.43 -0.52
N SER A 143 -13.46 -14.61 -1.57
CA SER A 143 -13.92 -15.01 -2.89
C SER A 143 -12.92 -15.91 -3.65
N GLY A 144 -11.78 -16.25 -3.05
CA GLY A 144 -10.67 -16.96 -3.69
C GLY A 144 -9.78 -16.06 -4.57
N MET A 145 -10.18 -14.80 -4.76
CA MET A 145 -9.43 -13.80 -5.52
C MET A 145 -8.14 -13.41 -4.80
N VAL A 146 -7.18 -12.91 -5.59
CA VAL A 146 -5.90 -12.42 -5.07
C VAL A 146 -5.97 -10.91 -4.91
N ALA A 147 -5.38 -10.40 -3.84
CA ALA A 147 -5.19 -8.98 -3.63
C ALA A 147 -3.77 -8.69 -3.17
N PHE A 148 -3.29 -7.49 -3.48
CA PHE A 148 -2.15 -6.88 -2.82
C PHE A 148 -2.66 -5.88 -1.78
N VAL A 149 -2.09 -5.90 -0.58
CA VAL A 149 -2.40 -4.98 0.52
C VAL A 149 -1.10 -4.60 1.23
N HIS A 150 -0.92 -3.30 1.48
CA HIS A 150 0.16 -2.76 2.29
C HIS A 150 -0.36 -1.66 3.21
N ASP A 151 0.07 -1.72 4.46
CA ASP A 151 -0.33 -0.79 5.51
C ASP A 151 0.87 0.04 5.98
N LEU A 152 0.66 1.34 6.14
CA LEU A 152 1.62 2.30 6.66
C LEU A 152 0.97 3.16 7.74
N GLU A 153 1.48 3.09 8.96
CA GLU A 153 1.13 4.04 10.02
C GLU A 153 2.19 5.14 10.07
N THR A 154 1.77 6.39 9.91
CA THR A 154 2.72 7.52 9.95
C THR A 154 2.04 8.83 10.34
N ARG A 155 2.85 9.79 10.82
CA ARG A 155 2.39 11.15 11.13
C ARG A 155 2.60 12.04 9.91
N ARG A 156 1.57 12.79 9.50
CA ARG A 156 1.60 13.71 8.36
C ARG A 156 0.83 14.98 8.63
#